data_AF-A0A7L4PMM0-F1
#
_entry.id   AF-A0A7L4PMM0-F1
#
_cell.length_a   1.000
_cell.length_b   1.000
_cell.length_c   1.000
_cell.angle_alpha   90.00
_cell.angle_beta   90.00
_cell.angle_gamma   90.00
#
_symmetry.space_group_name_H-M   'P 1'
#
loop_
_entity.id
_entity.type
_entity.pdbx_description
1 polymer ?
#
loop_
_entity_poly.entity_id
_entity_poly.type
_entity_poly.pdbx_seq_one_letter_code
_entity_poly.pdbx_strand_id
1 'polypeptide(L)'
;MSKAIWETKTSGRKVGVFALGIKDLVKGSVDKQVHDGDTANVYTKNYFGVRFLGVDTPEISYRLPCRDFLELSDEQWDAFLAHPFGNAGLEVGLQTYLRDHLGHGVAANHYRHAVAAREGLKRMIREDIQEMNRPEDTFEFFLSFASEVMDRYGRLLCFINRNQPEGSPPPTYNERLLQEGLAAPYMIWPNINPFRAAGSTTDAVIKPGTAGDLAEKDRTLKQAREWVAGARREGKGIFSREDQLSLQPFEVRFLADQRGPDRWVIDLGKNDYRLIPPQEYYTVPNLEDRLFVPQEYVPLFVEKGWKKGG
;
A
#
# COMPACT_ATOMS: atom_id res chain seq x y z
N MET A 1 -2.26 -5.36 22.44
CA MET A 1 -3.66 -5.69 22.10
C MET A 1 -3.69 -6.73 20.98
N SER A 2 -4.55 -7.73 21.06
CA SER A 2 -4.75 -8.76 20.04
C SER A 2 -5.50 -8.23 18.81
N LYS A 3 -5.14 -8.72 17.61
CA LYS A 3 -5.86 -8.43 16.36
C LYS A 3 -7.16 -9.24 16.26
N ALA A 4 -8.14 -8.74 15.52
CA ALA A 4 -9.40 -9.46 15.27
C ALA A 4 -9.21 -10.72 14.41
N ILE A 5 -8.41 -10.59 13.34
CA ILE A 5 -8.02 -11.68 12.44
C ILE A 5 -6.48 -11.74 12.36
N TRP A 6 -5.92 -12.95 12.30
CA TRP A 6 -4.49 -13.20 12.13
C TRP A 6 -4.23 -14.49 11.35
N GLU A 7 -2.97 -14.69 10.97
CA GLU A 7 -2.50 -15.89 10.29
C GLU A 7 -1.78 -16.82 11.27
N THR A 8 -2.08 -18.11 11.24
CA THR A 8 -1.41 -19.12 12.08
C THR A 8 0.01 -19.36 11.58
N LYS A 9 1.00 -19.34 12.50
CA LYS A 9 2.42 -19.53 12.14
C LYS A 9 2.71 -20.91 11.54
N THR A 10 1.94 -21.94 11.92
CA THR A 10 2.18 -23.34 11.53
C THR A 10 1.51 -23.75 10.23
N SER A 11 0.34 -23.18 9.90
CA SER A 11 -0.45 -23.61 8.73
C SER A 11 -0.75 -22.50 7.72
N GLY A 12 -0.39 -21.24 8.01
CA GLY A 12 -0.72 -20.11 7.13
C GLY A 12 -2.24 -19.83 7.04
N ARG A 13 -3.04 -20.43 7.92
CA ARG A 13 -4.49 -20.30 7.91
C ARG A 13 -4.90 -18.98 8.56
N LYS A 14 -5.83 -18.27 7.93
CA LYS A 14 -6.48 -17.10 8.54
C LYS A 14 -7.49 -17.55 9.59
N VAL A 15 -7.41 -16.99 10.79
CA VAL A 15 -8.32 -17.27 11.90
C VAL A 15 -8.67 -15.96 12.61
N GLY A 16 -9.81 -15.94 13.29
CA GLY A 16 -10.25 -14.76 14.04
C GLY A 16 -11.16 -15.14 15.21
N VAL A 17 -11.34 -14.20 16.13
CA VAL A 17 -12.20 -14.38 17.31
C VAL A 17 -13.19 -13.23 17.35
N PHE A 18 -14.47 -13.60 17.32
CA PHE A 18 -15.60 -12.68 17.30
C PHE A 18 -16.60 -13.04 18.40
N ALA A 19 -17.44 -12.08 18.77
CA ALA A 19 -18.54 -12.28 19.72
C ALA A 19 -19.88 -12.04 19.03
N LEU A 20 -20.97 -12.52 19.65
CA LEU A 20 -22.35 -12.32 19.16
C LEU A 20 -22.62 -10.84 18.93
N GLY A 21 -23.19 -10.50 17.77
CA GLY A 21 -23.38 -9.13 17.32
C GLY A 21 -24.13 -8.24 18.31
N ILE A 22 -23.91 -6.94 18.15
CA ILE A 22 -24.53 -5.89 18.97
C ILE A 22 -25.58 -5.19 18.11
N LYS A 23 -26.78 -5.01 18.66
CA LYS A 23 -27.83 -4.18 18.08
C LYS A 23 -28.29 -3.17 19.13
N ASP A 24 -28.36 -1.90 18.78
CA ASP A 24 -28.76 -0.81 19.69
C ASP A 24 -27.94 -0.79 21.00
N LEU A 25 -26.63 -1.02 20.89
CA LEU A 25 -25.68 -1.11 22.02
C LEU A 25 -25.93 -2.27 23.01
N VAL A 26 -26.86 -3.17 22.72
CA VAL A 26 -27.13 -4.37 23.50
C VAL A 26 -26.60 -5.61 22.77
N LYS A 27 -25.86 -6.47 23.49
CA LYS A 27 -25.46 -7.78 22.95
C LYS A 27 -26.70 -8.59 22.61
N GLY A 28 -26.80 -9.03 21.36
CA GLY A 28 -27.91 -9.88 20.93
C GLY A 28 -27.83 -11.27 21.56
N SER A 29 -28.99 -11.89 21.75
CA SER A 29 -29.07 -13.34 21.99
C SER A 29 -28.76 -14.11 20.72
N VAL A 30 -28.48 -15.41 20.85
CA VAL A 30 -28.29 -16.31 19.70
C VAL A 30 -29.47 -16.20 18.73
N ASP A 31 -30.71 -16.27 19.23
CA ASP A 31 -31.93 -16.18 18.43
C ASP A 31 -32.10 -14.88 17.63
N LYS A 32 -31.42 -13.80 18.04
CA LYS A 32 -31.47 -12.50 17.35
C LYS A 32 -30.32 -12.30 16.36
N GLN A 33 -29.22 -13.02 16.55
CA GLN A 33 -27.99 -12.82 15.78
C GLN A 33 -27.78 -13.91 14.73
N VAL A 34 -28.32 -15.11 14.94
CA VAL A 34 -28.39 -16.16 13.93
C VAL A 34 -29.60 -15.86 13.05
N HIS A 35 -29.34 -15.51 11.78
CA HIS A 35 -30.41 -15.22 10.83
C HIS A 35 -30.99 -16.50 10.24
N ASP A 36 -30.10 -17.43 9.85
CA ASP A 36 -30.38 -18.73 9.27
C ASP A 36 -29.26 -19.73 9.65
N GLY A 37 -29.26 -20.93 9.06
CA GLY A 37 -28.32 -21.99 9.40
C GLY A 37 -26.87 -21.74 8.97
N ASP A 38 -26.61 -20.74 8.13
CA ASP A 38 -25.29 -20.41 7.57
C ASP A 38 -24.85 -18.96 7.83
N THR A 39 -25.70 -18.12 8.44
CA THR A 39 -25.40 -16.71 8.73
C THR A 39 -25.63 -16.34 10.19
N ALA A 40 -24.57 -15.82 10.83
CA ALA A 40 -24.64 -15.20 12.15
C ALA A 40 -23.98 -13.81 12.15
N ASN A 41 -24.66 -12.85 12.75
CA ASN A 41 -24.15 -11.50 12.98
C ASN A 41 -23.17 -11.50 14.14
N VAL A 42 -21.98 -10.96 13.91
CA VAL A 42 -20.89 -10.92 14.89
C VAL A 42 -20.26 -9.54 14.98
N TYR A 43 -19.62 -9.24 16.10
CA TYR A 43 -18.76 -8.06 16.26
C TYR A 43 -17.38 -8.47 16.76
N THR A 44 -16.36 -7.68 16.43
CA THR A 44 -15.00 -7.89 16.94
C THR A 44 -14.84 -7.22 18.30
N LYS A 45 -14.24 -7.95 19.25
CA LYS A 45 -13.76 -7.37 20.53
C LYS A 45 -12.36 -6.75 20.41
N ASN A 46 -11.69 -7.01 19.29
CA ASN A 46 -10.34 -6.60 18.97
C ASN A 46 -10.35 -5.57 17.82
N TYR A 47 -9.20 -4.99 17.52
CA TYR A 47 -9.07 -4.06 16.40
C TYR A 47 -8.75 -4.79 15.08
N PHE A 48 -9.14 -4.15 13.98
CA PHE A 48 -8.59 -4.42 12.67
C PHE A 48 -7.48 -3.42 12.38
N GLY A 49 -6.37 -3.90 11.82
CA GLY A 49 -5.47 -2.99 11.11
C GLY A 49 -6.07 -2.64 9.76
N VAL A 50 -5.87 -1.41 9.30
CA VAL A 50 -6.23 -0.99 7.95
C VAL A 50 -4.95 -0.67 7.19
N ARG A 51 -4.82 -1.18 5.95
CA ARG A 51 -3.74 -0.84 5.03
C ARG A 51 -4.34 -0.09 3.84
N PHE A 52 -3.77 1.09 3.60
CA PHE A 52 -4.23 2.01 2.57
C PHE A 52 -3.75 1.49 1.22
N LEU A 53 -4.68 1.30 0.28
CA LEU A 53 -4.39 0.87 -1.08
C LEU A 53 -3.79 1.99 -1.93
N GLY A 54 -2.98 1.61 -2.92
CA GLY A 54 -2.38 2.53 -3.89
C GLY A 54 -1.22 3.39 -3.36
N VAL A 55 -0.89 3.27 -2.08
CA VAL A 55 0.15 4.08 -1.42
C VAL A 55 1.07 3.23 -0.56
N ASP A 56 2.30 3.71 -0.38
CA ASP A 56 3.28 3.12 0.53
C ASP A 56 4.06 4.26 1.19
N THR A 57 3.91 4.40 2.52
CA THR A 57 4.62 5.42 3.30
C THR A 57 5.94 4.86 3.81
N PRO A 58 6.96 5.70 4.04
CA PRO A 58 8.18 5.29 4.74
C PRO A 58 7.86 4.63 6.09
N GLU A 59 8.72 3.69 6.48
CA GLU A 59 8.49 2.78 7.61
C GLU A 59 9.00 3.46 8.88
N ILE A 60 8.17 3.51 9.93
CA ILE A 60 8.61 3.98 11.26
C ILE A 60 9.54 2.93 11.89
N SER A 61 9.16 1.66 11.75
CA SER A 61 9.89 0.52 12.28
C SER A 61 9.72 -0.68 11.37
N TYR A 62 10.74 -1.53 11.34
CA TYR A 62 10.69 -2.82 10.66
C TYR A 62 11.62 -3.80 11.38
N ARG A 63 11.58 -5.08 11.00
CA ARG A 63 12.51 -6.08 11.54
C ARG A 63 13.83 -6.01 10.78
N LEU A 64 14.96 -6.20 11.47
CA LEU A 64 16.23 -6.54 10.83
C LEU A 64 16.32 -8.05 10.56
N PRO A 65 17.20 -8.53 9.66
CA PRO A 65 17.40 -9.95 9.43
C PRO A 65 17.63 -10.72 10.74
N CYS A 66 16.80 -11.73 11.03
CA CYS A 66 16.86 -12.56 12.23
C CYS A 66 16.72 -11.80 13.58
N ARG A 67 16.10 -10.61 13.59
CA ARG A 67 15.89 -9.81 14.81
C ARG A 67 14.43 -9.36 14.95
N ASP A 68 14.13 -8.80 16.12
CA ASP A 68 12.84 -8.16 16.40
C ASP A 68 12.66 -6.84 15.64
N PHE A 69 11.46 -6.27 15.73
CA PHE A 69 11.16 -4.96 15.17
C PHE A 69 11.94 -3.86 15.90
N LEU A 70 12.58 -2.98 15.13
CA LEU A 70 13.31 -1.81 15.59
C LEU A 70 12.84 -0.57 14.81
N GLU A 71 12.77 0.57 15.48
CA GLU A 71 12.57 1.86 14.81
C GLU A 71 13.73 2.14 13.87
N LEU A 72 13.45 2.75 12.71
CA LEU A 72 14.50 3.06 11.73
C LEU A 72 15.47 4.15 12.21
N SER A 73 15.15 4.85 13.31
CA SER A 73 16.08 5.73 14.01
C SER A 73 17.13 5.00 14.86
N ASP A 74 16.99 3.69 15.06
CA ASP A 74 17.98 2.88 15.79
C ASP A 74 19.28 2.76 14.98
N GLU A 75 20.42 2.91 15.64
CA GLU A 75 21.76 2.89 15.01
C GLU A 75 22.05 1.59 14.24
N GLN A 76 21.41 0.49 14.63
CA GLN A 76 21.56 -0.80 13.95
C GLN A 76 21.02 -0.77 12.52
N TRP A 77 20.04 0.09 12.22
CA TRP A 77 19.55 0.26 10.86
C TRP A 77 20.57 0.94 9.97
N ASP A 78 21.27 1.95 10.48
CA ASP A 78 22.31 2.64 9.72
C ASP A 78 23.48 1.70 9.42
N ALA A 79 23.90 0.92 10.43
CA ALA A 79 24.92 -0.12 10.26
C ALA A 79 24.50 -1.19 9.25
N PHE A 80 23.23 -1.59 9.23
CA PHE A 80 22.71 -2.56 8.27
C PHE A 80 22.66 -1.99 6.84
N LEU A 81 22.15 -0.77 6.66
CA LEU A 81 22.01 -0.15 5.34
C LEU A 81 23.34 0.28 4.72
N ALA A 82 24.44 0.31 5.48
CA ALA A 82 25.78 0.41 4.91
C ALA A 82 26.15 -0.80 4.04
N HIS A 83 25.66 -2.00 4.37
CA HIS A 83 25.98 -3.25 3.67
C HIS A 83 24.78 -4.22 3.58
N PRO A 84 23.69 -3.86 2.88
CA PRO A 84 22.40 -4.54 3.06
C PRO A 84 22.17 -5.77 2.15
N PHE A 85 23.03 -6.01 1.16
CA PHE A 85 22.74 -6.97 0.07
C PHE A 85 22.84 -8.45 0.45
N GLY A 86 23.47 -8.78 1.58
CA GLY A 86 23.56 -10.13 2.18
C GLY A 86 23.28 -11.30 1.23
N ASN A 87 22.26 -12.10 1.55
CA ASN A 87 21.84 -13.28 0.78
C ASN A 87 20.58 -13.01 -0.07
N ALA A 88 20.23 -11.74 -0.31
CA ALA A 88 18.95 -11.36 -0.90
C ALA A 88 18.78 -11.80 -2.38
N GLY A 89 19.84 -12.33 -3.01
CA GLY A 89 19.79 -12.81 -4.39
C GLY A 89 19.51 -11.69 -5.39
N LEU A 90 19.95 -10.46 -5.07
CA LEU A 90 19.66 -9.30 -5.92
C LEU A 90 20.53 -9.33 -7.18
N GLU A 91 19.91 -9.06 -8.32
CA GLU A 91 20.59 -8.90 -9.60
C GLU A 91 21.56 -7.72 -9.57
N VAL A 92 22.63 -7.79 -10.37
CA VAL A 92 23.70 -6.79 -10.38
C VAL A 92 23.18 -5.40 -10.73
N GLY A 93 22.19 -5.30 -11.63
CA GLY A 93 21.56 -4.03 -11.99
C GLY A 93 20.86 -3.38 -10.80
N LEU A 94 20.04 -4.14 -10.07
CA LEU A 94 19.35 -3.64 -8.87
C LEU A 94 20.34 -3.27 -7.76
N GLN A 95 21.38 -4.07 -7.54
CA GLN A 95 22.42 -3.70 -6.57
C GLN A 95 23.11 -2.39 -6.94
N THR A 96 23.40 -2.19 -8.23
CA THR A 96 24.04 -0.96 -8.71
C THR A 96 23.14 0.25 -8.46
N TYR A 97 21.87 0.16 -8.87
CA TYR A 97 20.88 1.20 -8.60
C TYR A 97 20.78 1.51 -7.09
N LEU A 98 20.68 0.50 -6.23
CA LEU A 98 20.54 0.72 -4.79
C LEU A 98 21.79 1.34 -4.16
N ARG A 99 23.01 1.02 -4.62
CA ARG A 99 24.25 1.60 -4.05
C ARG A 99 24.27 3.12 -4.13
N ASP A 100 23.68 3.70 -5.18
CA ASP A 100 23.60 5.15 -5.34
C ASP A 100 22.64 5.83 -4.34
N HIS A 101 21.83 5.02 -3.64
CA HIS A 101 20.80 5.45 -2.69
C HIS A 101 21.07 4.97 -1.25
N LEU A 102 22.18 4.26 -1.04
CA LEU A 102 22.59 3.69 0.24
C LEU A 102 23.76 4.47 0.85
N GLY A 103 23.88 4.40 2.17
CA GLY A 103 24.96 5.07 2.90
C GLY A 103 24.53 5.48 4.30
N HIS A 104 25.45 6.14 4.99
CA HIS A 104 25.21 6.68 6.33
C HIS A 104 24.11 7.75 6.29
N GLY A 105 23.18 7.69 7.23
CA GLY A 105 22.06 8.62 7.37
C GLY A 105 20.81 8.24 6.58
N VAL A 106 20.84 7.19 5.75
CA VAL A 106 19.68 6.72 4.98
C VAL A 106 18.56 6.24 5.91
N ALA A 107 18.90 5.51 6.97
CA ALA A 107 17.94 5.06 7.98
C ALA A 107 17.22 6.25 8.65
N ALA A 108 18.00 7.26 9.05
CA ALA A 108 17.49 8.49 9.65
C ALA A 108 16.64 9.33 8.66
N ASN A 109 17.04 9.41 7.39
CA ASN A 109 16.26 10.04 6.32
C ASN A 109 14.89 9.35 6.17
N HIS A 110 14.88 8.02 6.07
CA HIS A 110 13.64 7.24 5.98
C HIS A 110 12.73 7.47 7.18
N TYR A 111 13.28 7.43 8.39
CA TYR A 111 12.52 7.66 9.62
C TYR A 111 11.92 9.06 9.69
N ARG A 112 12.65 10.11 9.30
CA ARG A 112 12.12 11.48 9.26
C ARG A 112 10.89 11.58 8.34
N HIS A 113 10.97 11.02 7.14
CA HIS A 113 9.83 10.98 6.22
C HIS A 113 8.68 10.12 6.74
N ALA A 114 8.98 9.02 7.45
CA ALA A 114 7.96 8.18 8.07
C ALA A 114 7.19 8.93 9.16
N VAL A 115 7.90 9.70 10.00
CA VAL A 115 7.29 10.57 11.01
C VAL A 115 6.46 11.67 10.34
N ALA A 116 6.99 12.31 9.29
CA ALA A 116 6.25 13.34 8.53
C ALA A 116 4.95 12.77 7.93
N ALA A 117 4.99 11.57 7.34
CA ALA A 117 3.80 10.90 6.81
C ALA A 117 2.78 10.59 7.91
N ARG A 118 3.24 10.07 9.06
CA ARG A 118 2.37 9.78 10.22
C ARG A 118 1.70 11.05 10.76
N GLU A 119 2.46 12.11 10.96
CA GLU A 119 1.91 13.38 11.48
C GLU A 119 1.02 14.07 10.44
N GLY A 120 1.35 13.96 9.15
CA GLY A 120 0.50 14.43 8.06
C GLY A 120 -0.86 13.72 8.02
N LEU A 121 -0.88 12.39 8.15
CA LEU A 121 -2.14 11.63 8.23
C LEU A 121 -2.96 12.03 9.47
N LYS A 122 -2.32 12.15 10.64
CA LYS A 122 -3.01 12.62 11.86
C LYS A 122 -3.60 14.01 11.69
N ARG A 123 -2.86 14.92 11.04
CA ARG A 123 -3.33 16.27 10.73
C ARG A 123 -4.57 16.23 9.83
N MET A 124 -4.52 15.48 8.72
CA MET A 124 -5.66 15.33 7.81
C MET A 124 -6.93 14.82 8.52
N ILE A 125 -6.78 13.83 9.41
CA ILE A 125 -7.91 13.28 10.19
C ILE A 125 -8.45 14.33 11.17
N ARG A 126 -7.57 15.06 11.88
CA ARG A 126 -8.00 16.12 12.80
C ARG A 126 -8.70 17.27 12.09
N GLU A 127 -8.22 17.67 10.91
CA GLU A 127 -8.87 18.66 10.06
C GLU A 127 -10.28 18.20 9.67
N ASP A 128 -10.44 16.92 9.27
CA ASP A 128 -11.75 16.36 8.93
C ASP A 128 -12.70 16.27 10.14
N ILE A 129 -12.19 15.91 11.33
CA ILE A 129 -12.96 15.94 12.58
C ILE A 129 -13.49 17.36 12.85
N GLN A 130 -12.63 18.37 12.69
CA GLN A 130 -12.99 19.77 12.88
C GLN A 130 -14.00 20.26 11.84
N GLU A 131 -13.77 19.96 10.56
CA GLU A 131 -14.66 20.37 9.45
C GLU A 131 -16.04 19.73 9.57
N MET A 132 -16.12 18.47 10.00
CA MET A 132 -17.38 17.79 10.26
C MET A 132 -18.08 18.27 11.54
N ASN A 133 -17.42 19.07 12.37
CA ASN A 133 -17.89 19.51 13.68
C ASN A 133 -18.37 18.32 14.55
N ARG A 134 -17.60 17.23 14.57
CA ARG A 134 -17.90 16.01 15.34
C ARG A 134 -16.86 15.77 16.43
N PRO A 135 -17.27 15.30 17.62
CA PRO A 135 -16.34 14.73 18.60
C PRO A 135 -15.55 13.53 18.04
N GLU A 136 -14.29 13.38 18.45
CA GLU A 136 -13.39 12.29 18.01
C GLU A 136 -13.98 10.88 18.28
N ASP A 137 -14.71 10.71 19.38
CA ASP A 137 -15.35 9.44 19.78
C ASP A 137 -16.57 9.08 18.93
N THR A 138 -17.10 10.03 18.15
CA THR A 138 -18.20 9.83 17.19
C THR A 138 -17.76 9.97 15.73
N PHE A 139 -16.46 10.18 15.51
CA PHE A 139 -15.90 10.25 14.17
C PHE A 139 -15.83 8.84 13.57
N GLU A 140 -16.35 8.70 12.36
CA GLU A 140 -16.42 7.42 11.67
C GLU A 140 -15.62 7.50 10.37
N PHE A 141 -14.92 6.42 10.06
CA PHE A 141 -14.27 6.25 8.76
C PHE A 141 -15.22 5.55 7.79
N PHE A 142 -15.24 6.02 6.55
CA PHE A 142 -15.76 5.27 5.41
C PHE A 142 -14.63 4.46 4.78
N LEU A 143 -14.85 3.15 4.57
CA LEU A 143 -13.86 2.23 4.00
C LEU A 143 -14.39 1.66 2.67
N SER A 144 -13.70 1.94 1.58
CA SER A 144 -13.98 1.37 0.25
C SER A 144 -12.97 0.28 -0.08
N PHE A 145 -13.40 -0.97 -0.11
CA PHE A 145 -12.55 -2.13 -0.37
C PHE A 145 -12.29 -2.33 -1.88
N ALA A 146 -11.19 -3.03 -2.20
CA ALA A 146 -10.97 -3.60 -3.52
C ALA A 146 -11.49 -5.05 -3.60
N SER A 147 -11.20 -5.76 -4.69
CA SER A 147 -11.53 -7.19 -4.85
C SER A 147 -10.95 -8.05 -3.72
N GLU A 148 -9.74 -7.70 -3.25
CA GLU A 148 -9.16 -8.28 -2.05
C GLU A 148 -9.51 -7.41 -0.83
N VAL A 149 -10.32 -7.95 0.08
CA VAL A 149 -10.76 -7.22 1.29
C VAL A 149 -9.69 -7.22 2.37
N MET A 150 -8.85 -8.26 2.44
CA MET A 150 -7.92 -8.47 3.55
C MET A 150 -6.60 -9.08 3.11
N ASP A 151 -5.50 -8.61 3.70
CA ASP A 151 -4.17 -9.15 3.43
C ASP A 151 -3.84 -10.42 4.25
N ARG A 152 -2.63 -10.95 4.06
CA ARG A 152 -2.15 -12.10 4.85
C ARG A 152 -2.07 -11.86 6.35
N TYR A 153 -1.85 -10.62 6.77
CA TYR A 153 -1.66 -10.24 8.16
C TYR A 153 -2.96 -9.88 8.90
N GLY A 154 -4.12 -10.08 8.27
CA GLY A 154 -5.42 -9.77 8.84
C GLY A 154 -5.78 -8.29 8.80
N ARG A 155 -5.12 -7.50 7.93
CA ARG A 155 -5.44 -6.08 7.74
C ARG A 155 -6.43 -5.89 6.61
N LEU A 156 -7.39 -5.02 6.83
CA LEU A 156 -8.34 -4.56 5.82
C LEU A 156 -7.62 -3.74 4.75
N LEU A 157 -7.92 -4.02 3.48
CA LEU A 157 -7.33 -3.35 2.32
C LEU A 157 -8.35 -2.39 1.72
N CYS A 158 -8.15 -1.09 1.88
CA CYS A 158 -9.14 -0.13 1.41
C CYS A 158 -8.57 1.26 1.05
N PHE A 159 -9.44 2.02 0.42
CA PHE A 159 -9.38 3.47 0.36
C PHE A 159 -10.23 4.01 1.50
N ILE A 160 -9.65 4.91 2.30
CA ILE A 160 -10.26 5.39 3.54
C ILE A 160 -10.61 6.87 3.43
N ASN A 161 -11.76 7.24 3.96
CA ASN A 161 -12.21 8.62 4.02
C ASN A 161 -12.98 8.86 5.32
N ARG A 162 -13.35 10.11 5.60
CA ARG A 162 -14.35 10.43 6.62
C ARG A 162 -15.74 9.94 6.19
N ASN A 163 -16.55 9.44 7.13
CA ASN A 163 -17.91 8.99 6.84
C ASN A 163 -18.84 10.18 6.64
N GLN A 164 -19.07 10.52 5.37
CA GLN A 164 -19.88 11.66 4.97
C GLN A 164 -20.97 11.20 3.98
N PRO A 165 -22.10 10.66 4.47
CA PRO A 165 -23.15 10.12 3.60
C PRO A 165 -23.86 11.19 2.77
N GLU A 166 -23.79 12.45 3.20
CA GLU A 166 -24.36 13.61 2.49
C GLU A 166 -23.26 14.45 1.80
N GLY A 167 -23.55 14.95 0.61
CA GLY A 167 -22.62 15.80 -0.15
C GLY A 167 -21.51 15.02 -0.85
N SER A 168 -20.53 15.76 -1.38
CA SER A 168 -19.36 15.17 -2.03
C SER A 168 -18.25 14.96 -1.00
N PRO A 169 -17.70 13.74 -0.85
CA PRO A 169 -16.58 13.52 0.05
C PRO A 169 -15.31 14.20 -0.51
N PRO A 170 -14.36 14.59 0.35
CA PRO A 170 -13.04 15.04 -0.11
C PRO A 170 -12.29 13.86 -0.78
N PRO A 171 -11.13 14.10 -1.41
CA PRO A 171 -10.23 13.01 -1.78
C PRO A 171 -9.93 12.12 -0.57
N THR A 172 -9.76 10.82 -0.80
CA THR A 172 -9.46 9.84 0.26
C THR A 172 -8.14 10.17 0.93
N TYR A 173 -7.92 9.70 2.16
CA TYR A 173 -6.62 9.92 2.83
C TYR A 173 -5.46 9.31 2.04
N ASN A 174 -5.69 8.22 1.31
CA ASN A 174 -4.72 7.64 0.37
C ASN A 174 -4.30 8.69 -0.67
N GLU A 175 -5.27 9.35 -1.30
CA GLU A 175 -5.04 10.34 -2.35
C GLU A 175 -4.41 11.62 -1.79
N ARG A 176 -4.86 12.09 -0.62
CA ARG A 176 -4.28 13.25 0.07
C ARG A 176 -2.81 13.03 0.43
N LEU A 177 -2.44 11.81 0.84
CA LEU A 177 -1.03 11.47 1.10
C LEU A 177 -0.18 11.55 -0.17
N LEU A 178 -0.71 11.15 -1.34
CA LEU A 178 -0.01 11.30 -2.62
C LEU A 178 0.11 12.77 -3.04
N GLN A 179 -0.96 13.56 -2.88
CA GLN A 179 -0.97 15.00 -3.17
C GLN A 179 0.08 15.78 -2.37
N GLU A 180 0.26 15.42 -1.10
CA GLU A 180 1.23 16.07 -0.20
C GLU A 180 2.65 15.49 -0.34
N GLY A 181 2.87 14.49 -1.20
CA GLY A 181 4.15 13.81 -1.31
C GLY A 181 4.56 13.07 -0.03
N LEU A 182 3.60 12.67 0.81
CA LEU A 182 3.85 11.97 2.07
C LEU A 182 3.88 10.44 1.90
N ALA A 183 3.47 9.93 0.74
CA ALA A 183 3.55 8.52 0.38
C ALA A 183 4.06 8.37 -1.06
N ALA A 184 4.77 7.28 -1.31
CA ALA A 184 5.07 6.84 -2.67
C ALA A 184 3.82 6.19 -3.29
N PRO A 185 3.53 6.38 -4.59
CA PRO A 185 2.52 5.58 -5.26
C PRO A 185 2.95 4.11 -5.25
N TYR A 186 2.06 3.24 -4.81
CA TYR A 186 2.26 1.81 -4.82
C TYR A 186 1.04 1.13 -5.39
N MET A 187 0.86 1.37 -6.68
CA MET A 187 -0.26 0.91 -7.49
C MET A 187 -0.09 -0.57 -7.77
N ILE A 188 -0.91 -1.40 -7.13
CA ILE A 188 -0.87 -2.85 -7.28
C ILE A 188 -2.15 -3.29 -7.98
N TRP A 189 -2.02 -3.91 -9.13
CA TRP A 189 -3.12 -4.55 -9.83
C TRP A 189 -3.63 -5.77 -9.04
N PRO A 190 -4.95 -6.02 -8.96
CA PRO A 190 -6.06 -5.24 -9.53
C PRO A 190 -6.66 -4.25 -8.51
N ASN A 191 -5.97 -3.94 -7.42
CA ASN A 191 -6.55 -3.26 -6.25
C ASN A 191 -6.70 -1.73 -6.40
N ILE A 192 -6.47 -1.17 -7.59
CA ILE A 192 -6.62 0.25 -7.91
C ILE A 192 -7.57 0.44 -9.11
N ASN A 193 -8.05 1.66 -9.32
CA ASN A 193 -8.84 1.98 -10.52
C ASN A 193 -7.98 1.89 -11.80
N PRO A 194 -8.57 1.53 -12.96
CA PRO A 194 -9.95 1.06 -13.13
C PRO A 194 -10.15 -0.42 -12.74
N PHE A 195 -9.07 -1.14 -12.45
CA PHE A 195 -9.05 -2.61 -12.32
C PHE A 195 -9.94 -3.14 -11.18
N ARG A 196 -9.99 -2.43 -10.05
CA ARG A 196 -10.78 -2.84 -8.88
C ARG A 196 -12.30 -2.82 -9.13
N ALA A 197 -12.74 -2.12 -10.17
CA ALA A 197 -14.14 -2.02 -10.57
C ALA A 197 -14.52 -3.03 -11.66
N ALA A 198 -13.57 -3.83 -12.16
CA ALA A 198 -13.85 -4.86 -13.14
C ALA A 198 -14.69 -5.99 -12.53
N GLY A 199 -15.54 -6.62 -13.35
CA GLY A 199 -16.40 -7.73 -12.90
C GLY A 199 -15.64 -9.01 -12.53
N SER A 200 -14.40 -9.17 -13.01
CA SER A 200 -13.51 -10.27 -12.67
C SER A 200 -12.04 -9.86 -12.77
N THR A 201 -11.15 -10.64 -12.15
CA THR A 201 -9.69 -10.45 -12.29
C THR A 201 -9.24 -10.65 -13.73
N THR A 202 -9.86 -11.53 -14.49
CA THR A 202 -9.55 -11.74 -15.92
C THR A 202 -9.92 -10.54 -16.78
N ASP A 203 -11.05 -9.88 -16.49
CA ASP A 203 -11.49 -8.67 -17.20
C ASP A 203 -10.68 -7.44 -16.82
N ALA A 204 -10.09 -7.44 -15.61
CA ALA A 204 -9.22 -6.38 -15.14
C ALA A 204 -7.87 -6.34 -15.86
N VAL A 205 -7.48 -7.39 -16.61
CA VAL A 205 -6.17 -7.45 -17.27
C VAL A 205 -6.09 -6.40 -18.38
N ILE A 206 -5.10 -5.54 -18.29
CA ILE A 206 -4.84 -4.50 -19.30
C ILE A 206 -4.50 -5.18 -20.62
N LYS A 207 -5.04 -4.67 -21.73
CA LYS A 207 -4.62 -5.13 -23.06
C LYS A 207 -3.18 -4.67 -23.33
N PRO A 208 -2.28 -5.54 -23.80
CA PRO A 208 -0.92 -5.11 -24.13
C PRO A 208 -0.95 -4.07 -25.25
N GLY A 209 -0.04 -3.10 -25.19
CA GLY A 209 0.02 -1.97 -26.11
C GLY A 209 -0.99 -0.86 -25.83
N THR A 210 -1.69 -0.86 -24.69
CA THR A 210 -2.66 0.20 -24.35
C THR A 210 -2.52 0.75 -22.92
N ALA A 211 -1.43 0.44 -22.21
CA ALA A 211 -1.28 0.80 -20.80
C ALA A 211 -1.25 2.32 -20.58
N GLY A 212 -0.47 3.06 -21.37
CA GLY A 212 -0.44 4.52 -21.32
C GLY A 212 -1.78 5.16 -21.70
N ASP A 213 -2.43 4.67 -22.76
CA ASP A 213 -3.75 5.19 -23.15
C ASP A 213 -4.80 4.97 -22.05
N LEU A 214 -4.76 3.80 -21.41
CA LEU A 214 -5.65 3.49 -20.28
C LEU A 214 -5.36 4.40 -19.10
N ALA A 215 -4.09 4.65 -18.80
CA ALA A 215 -3.66 5.52 -17.70
C ALA A 215 -4.05 6.99 -17.93
N GLU A 216 -4.15 7.44 -19.18
CA GLU A 216 -4.65 8.77 -19.54
C GLU A 216 -6.17 8.88 -19.64
N LYS A 217 -6.85 7.75 -19.92
CA LYS A 217 -8.30 7.71 -20.08
C LYS A 217 -9.04 7.55 -18.75
N ASP A 218 -8.53 6.72 -17.83
CA ASP A 218 -9.17 6.52 -16.54
C ASP A 218 -8.96 7.76 -15.64
N ARG A 219 -10.05 8.41 -15.25
CA ARG A 219 -10.00 9.67 -14.50
C ARG A 219 -9.29 9.51 -13.16
N THR A 220 -9.54 8.43 -12.41
CA THR A 220 -8.97 8.27 -11.08
C THR A 220 -7.47 7.95 -11.15
N LEU A 221 -7.08 7.01 -12.01
CA LEU A 221 -5.68 6.65 -12.21
C LEU A 221 -4.88 7.84 -12.72
N LYS A 222 -5.38 8.54 -13.75
CA LYS A 222 -4.77 9.77 -14.25
C LYS A 222 -4.57 10.79 -13.14
N GLN A 223 -5.63 11.07 -12.38
CA GLN A 223 -5.57 12.07 -11.33
C GLN A 223 -4.55 11.73 -10.24
N ALA A 224 -4.47 10.46 -9.83
CA ALA A 224 -3.47 10.00 -8.87
C ALA A 224 -2.04 10.20 -9.40
N ARG A 225 -1.81 9.90 -10.68
CA ARG A 225 -0.52 10.13 -11.34
C ARG A 225 -0.16 11.61 -11.40
N GLU A 226 -1.12 12.47 -11.76
CA GLU A 226 -0.93 13.91 -11.82
C GLU A 226 -0.61 14.51 -10.44
N TRP A 227 -1.24 14.03 -9.37
CA TRP A 227 -0.93 14.47 -8.00
C TRP A 227 0.51 14.15 -7.60
N VAL A 228 0.96 12.92 -7.85
CA VAL A 228 2.34 12.53 -7.56
C VAL A 228 3.33 13.31 -8.43
N ALA A 229 3.05 13.45 -9.73
CA ALA A 229 3.88 14.25 -10.63
C ALA A 229 3.93 15.72 -10.18
N GLY A 230 2.84 16.27 -9.66
CA GLY A 230 2.77 17.60 -9.05
C GLY A 230 3.65 17.71 -7.82
N ALA A 231 3.46 16.81 -6.85
CA ALA A 231 4.26 16.76 -5.63
C ALA A 231 5.77 16.64 -5.93
N ARG A 232 6.13 15.85 -6.95
CA ARG A 232 7.51 15.70 -7.43
C ARG A 232 8.07 16.98 -8.04
N ARG A 233 7.31 17.67 -8.92
CA ARG A 233 7.74 18.95 -9.52
C ARG A 233 7.95 20.04 -8.47
N GLU A 234 7.05 20.08 -7.49
CA GLU A 234 7.04 21.06 -6.39
C GLU A 234 8.06 20.73 -5.29
N GLY A 235 8.63 19.51 -5.27
CA GLY A 235 9.58 19.07 -4.26
C GLY A 235 8.96 18.85 -2.88
N LYS A 236 7.76 18.26 -2.82
CA LYS A 236 7.04 18.00 -1.56
C LYS A 236 7.44 16.68 -0.92
N GLY A 237 7.52 16.68 0.41
CA GLY A 237 7.68 15.47 1.23
C GLY A 237 8.83 14.58 0.76
N ILE A 238 8.52 13.34 0.37
CA ILE A 238 9.50 12.35 -0.10
C ILE A 238 10.26 12.79 -1.38
N PHE A 239 9.74 13.79 -2.10
CA PHE A 239 10.35 14.38 -3.29
C PHE A 239 11.12 15.67 -3.02
N SER A 240 11.34 16.04 -1.76
CA SER A 240 12.12 17.22 -1.38
C SER A 240 13.46 17.28 -2.11
N ARG A 241 13.82 18.44 -2.66
CA ARG A 241 15.12 18.63 -3.34
C ARG A 241 16.30 18.64 -2.37
N GLU A 242 16.05 18.97 -1.11
CA GLU A 242 17.07 19.12 -0.07
C GLU A 242 17.18 17.87 0.82
N ASP A 243 16.08 17.13 1.01
CA ASP A 243 16.01 15.92 1.83
C ASP A 243 15.13 14.89 1.14
N GLN A 244 15.46 14.49 -0.10
CA GLN A 244 14.71 13.48 -0.84
C GLN A 244 14.73 12.14 -0.07
N LEU A 245 13.63 11.39 -0.10
CA LEU A 245 13.62 10.03 0.43
C LEU A 245 14.63 9.18 -0.36
N SER A 246 15.60 8.61 0.34
CA SER A 246 16.70 7.86 -0.28
C SER A 246 16.26 6.47 -0.75
N LEU A 247 15.51 5.73 0.06
CA LEU A 247 14.98 4.40 -0.27
C LEU A 247 13.45 4.39 -0.24
N GLN A 248 12.84 3.70 -1.21
CA GLN A 248 11.39 3.48 -1.18
C GLN A 248 11.03 2.51 -0.04
N PRO A 249 9.80 2.57 0.50
CA PRO A 249 9.46 1.78 1.69
C PRO A 249 9.45 0.27 1.43
N PHE A 250 9.09 -0.18 0.22
CA PHE A 250 9.23 -1.60 -0.14
C PHE A 250 10.69 -2.03 -0.30
N GLU A 251 11.62 -1.12 -0.62
CA GLU A 251 13.06 -1.41 -0.74
C GLU A 251 13.67 -1.74 0.62
N VAL A 252 13.36 -0.94 1.64
CA VAL A 252 13.72 -1.27 3.03
C VAL A 252 13.24 -2.66 3.42
N ARG A 253 11.99 -2.99 3.09
CA ARG A 253 11.38 -4.27 3.45
C ARG A 253 12.07 -5.46 2.77
N PHE A 254 12.33 -5.39 1.46
CA PHE A 254 12.95 -6.51 0.75
C PHE A 254 14.43 -6.69 1.13
N LEU A 255 15.14 -5.59 1.44
CA LEU A 255 16.51 -5.64 1.95
C LEU A 255 16.52 -6.31 3.31
N ALA A 256 15.66 -5.87 4.24
CA ALA A 256 15.60 -6.42 5.58
C ALA A 256 15.09 -7.87 5.63
N ASP A 257 14.16 -8.23 4.74
CA ASP A 257 13.67 -9.61 4.58
C ASP A 257 14.67 -10.52 3.86
N GLN A 258 15.76 -9.96 3.32
CA GLN A 258 16.77 -10.68 2.52
C GLN A 258 16.12 -11.48 1.40
N ARG A 259 15.18 -10.85 0.70
CA ARG A 259 14.38 -11.47 -0.35
C ARG A 259 13.97 -10.41 -1.35
N GLY A 260 14.51 -10.46 -2.56
CA GLY A 260 14.22 -9.49 -3.62
C GLY A 260 12.72 -9.29 -3.93
N PRO A 261 12.38 -8.19 -4.63
CA PRO A 261 10.99 -7.93 -5.03
C PRO A 261 10.47 -9.04 -5.96
N ASP A 262 9.17 -9.33 -5.87
CA ASP A 262 8.50 -10.41 -6.60
C ASP A 262 7.42 -9.92 -7.58
N ARG A 263 7.13 -8.61 -7.59
CA ARG A 263 6.08 -8.01 -8.40
C ARG A 263 6.63 -7.48 -9.71
N TRP A 264 6.03 -7.92 -10.82
CA TRP A 264 6.35 -7.43 -12.16
C TRP A 264 5.82 -6.02 -12.34
N VAL A 265 6.39 -5.25 -13.27
CA VAL A 265 5.99 -3.86 -13.49
C VAL A 265 5.48 -3.65 -14.91
N ILE A 266 4.36 -2.94 -15.04
CA ILE A 266 3.92 -2.33 -16.29
C ILE A 266 4.23 -0.84 -16.20
N ASP A 267 4.88 -0.31 -17.24
CA ASP A 267 5.12 1.11 -17.39
C ASP A 267 3.87 1.80 -17.97
N LEU A 268 3.19 2.58 -17.15
CA LEU A 268 2.00 3.36 -17.52
C LEU A 268 2.34 4.63 -18.31
N GLY A 269 3.62 4.98 -18.47
CA GLY A 269 4.05 6.11 -19.28
C GLY A 269 4.09 5.80 -20.79
N LYS A 270 3.89 4.54 -21.19
CA LYS A 270 3.98 4.12 -22.60
C LYS A 270 3.03 2.97 -22.94
N ASN A 271 2.84 2.78 -24.24
CA ASN A 271 2.08 1.68 -24.81
C ASN A 271 3.05 0.63 -25.36
N ASP A 272 3.44 -0.33 -24.51
CA ASP A 272 4.26 -1.46 -24.93
C ASP A 272 3.63 -2.81 -24.53
N TYR A 273 4.36 -3.88 -24.81
CA TYR A 273 3.91 -5.26 -24.62
C TYR A 273 4.68 -5.96 -23.49
N ARG A 274 5.46 -5.24 -22.68
CA ARG A 274 6.45 -5.86 -21.77
C ARG A 274 6.00 -5.79 -20.32
N LEU A 275 6.10 -6.93 -19.63
CA LEU A 275 6.14 -6.99 -18.18
C LEU A 275 7.60 -6.88 -17.75
N ILE A 276 7.95 -5.80 -17.08
CA ILE A 276 9.29 -5.56 -16.57
C ILE A 276 9.55 -6.51 -15.39
N PRO A 277 10.69 -7.22 -15.34
CA PRO A 277 11.04 -8.11 -14.24
C PRO A 277 11.02 -7.40 -12.89
N PRO A 278 10.68 -8.10 -11.79
CA PRO A 278 10.57 -7.47 -10.48
C PRO A 278 11.81 -6.73 -10.02
N GLN A 279 13.01 -7.20 -10.37
CA GLN A 279 14.27 -6.56 -9.98
C GLN A 279 14.66 -5.39 -10.89
N GLU A 280 13.90 -5.12 -11.96
CA GLU A 280 14.12 -4.03 -12.91
C GLU A 280 13.11 -2.88 -12.76
N TYR A 281 12.33 -2.83 -11.66
CA TYR A 281 11.31 -1.78 -11.45
C TYR A 281 11.87 -0.35 -11.57
N TYR A 282 13.15 -0.17 -11.24
CA TYR A 282 13.83 1.13 -11.25
C TYR A 282 14.04 1.69 -12.66
N THR A 283 13.90 0.85 -13.70
CA THR A 283 13.98 1.27 -15.11
C THR A 283 12.80 2.14 -15.54
N VAL A 284 11.71 2.14 -14.77
CA VAL A 284 10.61 3.11 -14.90
C VAL A 284 10.92 4.29 -13.96
N PRO A 285 11.37 5.45 -14.46
CA PRO A 285 11.97 6.49 -13.61
C PRO A 285 10.95 7.18 -12.71
N ASN A 286 9.75 7.44 -13.21
CA ASN A 286 8.68 8.08 -12.45
C ASN A 286 7.93 7.03 -11.62
N LEU A 287 7.79 7.29 -10.31
CA LEU A 287 7.09 6.35 -9.42
C LEU A 287 5.62 6.20 -9.82
N GLU A 288 5.00 7.30 -10.27
CA GLU A 288 3.62 7.36 -10.74
C GLU A 288 3.36 6.57 -12.03
N ASP A 289 4.40 6.13 -12.73
CA ASP A 289 4.25 5.33 -13.95
C ASP A 289 4.39 3.82 -13.67
N ARG A 290 4.63 3.41 -12.42
CA ARG A 290 4.81 2.01 -12.05
C ARG A 290 3.50 1.36 -11.62
N LEU A 291 3.00 0.43 -12.43
CA LEU A 291 1.93 -0.49 -12.03
C LEU A 291 2.51 -1.86 -11.70
N PHE A 292 2.40 -2.26 -10.43
CA PHE A 292 2.89 -3.55 -9.96
C PHE A 292 1.85 -4.66 -10.18
N VAL A 293 2.28 -5.77 -10.77
CA VAL A 293 1.51 -6.99 -11.00
C VAL A 293 2.06 -8.11 -10.10
N PRO A 294 1.27 -8.62 -9.14
CA PRO A 294 1.68 -9.75 -8.32
C PRO A 294 2.02 -10.99 -9.16
N GLN A 295 3.03 -11.75 -8.73
CA GLN A 295 3.58 -12.88 -9.49
C GLN A 295 2.53 -13.93 -9.86
N GLU A 296 1.59 -14.19 -8.95
CA GLU A 296 0.47 -15.12 -9.10
C GLU A 296 -0.45 -14.78 -10.28
N TYR A 297 -0.52 -13.52 -10.69
CA TYR A 297 -1.38 -13.06 -11.78
C TYR A 297 -0.65 -12.95 -13.12
N VAL A 298 0.67 -13.03 -13.14
CA VAL A 298 1.48 -12.94 -14.37
C VAL A 298 1.03 -13.91 -15.48
N PRO A 299 0.64 -15.18 -15.20
CA PRO A 299 0.11 -16.07 -16.24
C PRO A 299 -1.08 -15.49 -17.01
N LEU A 300 -1.99 -14.77 -16.33
CA LEU A 300 -3.15 -14.14 -16.96
C LEU A 300 -2.72 -13.05 -17.96
N PHE A 301 -1.70 -12.26 -17.61
CA PHE A 301 -1.16 -11.24 -18.51
C PHE A 301 -0.50 -11.88 -19.73
N VAL A 302 0.28 -12.95 -19.54
CA VAL A 302 0.92 -13.67 -20.65
C VAL A 302 -0.12 -14.26 -21.61
N GLU A 303 -1.20 -14.85 -21.09
CA GLU A 303 -2.32 -15.35 -21.91
C GLU A 303 -2.97 -14.24 -22.74
N LYS A 304 -3.06 -13.02 -22.19
CA LYS A 304 -3.56 -11.83 -22.91
C LYS A 304 -2.55 -11.21 -23.88
N GLY A 305 -1.36 -11.80 -24.03
CA GLY A 305 -0.35 -11.41 -25.01
C GLY A 305 0.77 -10.52 -24.48
N TRP A 306 0.88 -10.33 -23.16
CA TRP A 306 2.04 -9.66 -22.57
C TRP A 306 3.29 -10.55 -22.64
N LYS A 307 4.44 -9.92 -22.85
CA LYS A 307 5.75 -10.57 -22.93
C LYS A 307 6.52 -10.30 -21.65
N LYS A 308 7.00 -11.35 -20.98
CA LYS A 308 7.94 -11.18 -19.86
C LYS A 308 9.22 -10.55 -20.39
N GLY A 309 9.68 -9.48 -19.74
CA GLY A 309 11.02 -8.96 -19.90
C GLY A 309 12.04 -9.96 -19.40
N GLY A 310 13.23 -9.90 -19.97
CA GLY A 310 14.39 -10.72 -19.67
C GLY A 310 15.62 -10.08 -20.30
#